data_AF-A0A352S4Y7-F1
#
_entry.id   AF-A0A352S4Y7-F1
#
_cell.length_a   1.000
_cell.length_b   1.000
_cell.length_c   1.000
_cell.angle_alpha   90.00
_cell.angle_beta   90.00
_cell.angle_gamma   90.00
#
_symmetry.space_group_name_H-M   'P 1'
#
loop_
_entity.id
_entity.type
_entity.pdbx_description
1 polymer ?
#
loop_
_entity_poly.entity_id
_entity_poly.type
_entity_poly.pdbx_seq_one_letter_code
_entity_poly.pdbx_strand_id
1 'polypeptide(L)'
;GMIEVHDKKTHLASLKPKDQQAFMEAHPIPAVEGPGGKLYITDHHHLGRAALEAGLTSGFFMVEADLSTSAPGDFWGEMDKNQWVHPLDENGVRHCYTLIPSHLEKLIDDPYRSLAGYVRDAGGYQKTPTAFAEFVWADFFRRHIAVEDLKADFQAAVKCAKVLAASKWASGLPGFQSK
;
A
#
# COMPACT_ATOMS: atom_id res chain seq x y z
N GLY A 1 6.00 3.66 -0.22
CA GLY A 1 5.28 4.71 -0.94
C GLY A 1 4.95 5.87 -0.04
N MET A 2 5.97 6.61 0.42
CA MET A 2 5.80 7.67 1.40
C MET A 2 5.21 8.95 0.82
N ILE A 3 5.27 9.18 -0.50
CA ILE A 3 4.59 10.33 -1.14
C ILE A 3 3.09 10.26 -0.84
N GLU A 4 2.47 9.10 -1.06
CA GLU A 4 1.05 8.86 -0.77
C GLU A 4 0.72 9.01 0.74
N VAL A 5 1.65 8.64 1.64
CA VAL A 5 1.51 8.89 3.08
C VAL A 5 1.49 10.40 3.38
N HIS A 6 2.42 11.16 2.80
CA HIS A 6 2.53 12.60 3.03
C HIS A 6 1.30 13.35 2.51
N ASP A 7 0.74 12.94 1.36
CA ASP A 7 -0.48 13.54 0.83
C ASP A 7 -1.67 13.31 1.76
N LYS A 8 -1.86 12.06 2.21
CA LYS A 8 -2.93 11.71 3.16
C LYS A 8 -2.75 12.43 4.50
N LYS A 9 -1.52 12.54 5.00
CA LYS A 9 -1.20 13.27 6.22
C LYS A 9 -1.54 14.75 6.08
N THR A 10 -1.15 15.37 4.96
CA THR A 10 -1.46 16.78 4.67
C THR A 10 -2.97 17.01 4.62
N HIS A 11 -3.70 16.10 3.97
CA HIS A 11 -5.16 16.13 3.96
C HIS A 11 -5.73 16.03 5.37
N LEU A 12 -5.35 15.03 6.16
CA LEU A 12 -5.80 14.85 7.55
C LEU A 12 -5.48 16.07 8.42
N ALA A 13 -4.28 16.63 8.31
CA ALA A 13 -3.86 17.81 9.07
C ALA A 13 -4.62 19.09 8.69
N SER A 14 -5.20 19.15 7.48
CA SER A 14 -6.04 20.27 7.04
C SER A 14 -7.47 20.22 7.62
N LEU A 15 -7.90 19.06 8.14
CA LEU A 15 -9.23 18.87 8.71
C LEU A 15 -9.27 19.32 10.18
N LYS A 16 -10.45 19.75 10.64
CA LYS A 16 -10.69 20.00 12.07
C LYS A 16 -10.77 18.66 12.82
N PRO A 17 -10.51 18.61 14.14
CA PRO A 17 -10.51 17.35 14.90
C PRO A 17 -11.76 16.49 14.75
N LYS A 18 -12.96 17.11 14.72
CA LYS A 18 -14.21 16.39 14.49
C LYS A 18 -14.28 15.77 13.09
N ASP A 19 -13.79 16.48 12.09
CA ASP A 19 -13.78 16.04 10.70
C ASP A 19 -12.70 14.98 10.48
N GLN A 20 -11.58 15.03 11.20
CA GLN A 20 -10.58 13.96 11.25
C GLN A 20 -11.18 12.66 11.79
N GLN A 21 -11.91 12.73 12.90
CA GLN A 21 -12.58 11.57 13.47
C GLN A 21 -13.61 10.99 12.49
N ALA A 22 -14.48 11.83 11.93
CA ALA A 22 -15.48 11.40 10.94
C ALA A 22 -14.83 10.80 9.69
N PHE A 23 -13.70 11.36 9.24
CA PHE A 23 -12.93 10.81 8.13
C PHE A 23 -12.39 9.41 8.47
N MET A 24 -11.79 9.22 9.65
CA MET A 24 -11.28 7.91 10.07
C MET A 24 -12.40 6.89 10.28
N GLU A 25 -13.57 7.32 10.76
CA GLU A 25 -14.75 6.45 10.93
C GLU A 25 -15.31 6.00 9.57
N ALA A 26 -15.34 6.89 8.58
CA ALA A 26 -15.76 6.57 7.22
C ALA A 26 -14.75 5.69 6.45
N HIS A 27 -13.51 5.58 6.94
CA HIS A 27 -12.43 4.80 6.34
C HIS A 27 -11.79 3.87 7.38
N PRO A 28 -12.55 2.92 7.94
CA PRO A 28 -12.00 1.99 8.92
C PRO A 28 -10.87 1.18 8.29
N ILE A 29 -9.81 0.95 9.06
CA ILE A 29 -8.64 0.19 8.61
C ILE A 29 -8.98 -1.31 8.72
N PRO A 30 -9.00 -2.06 7.59
CA PRO A 30 -9.25 -3.49 7.62
C PRO A 30 -8.11 -4.23 8.34
N ALA A 31 -8.48 -5.21 9.16
CA ALA A 31 -7.54 -5.98 9.94
C ALA A 31 -8.06 -7.40 10.22
N VAL A 32 -7.12 -8.30 10.51
CA VAL A 32 -7.38 -9.64 11.04
C VAL A 32 -6.99 -9.68 12.51
N GLU A 33 -7.84 -10.25 13.36
CA GLU A 33 -7.47 -10.55 14.74
C GLU A 33 -6.59 -11.80 14.75
N GLY A 34 -5.33 -11.67 15.16
CA GLY A 34 -4.33 -12.73 15.12
C GLY A 34 -3.86 -13.18 16.51
N PRO A 35 -2.88 -14.09 16.57
CA PRO A 35 -2.43 -14.72 17.81
C PRO A 35 -2.11 -13.72 18.93
N GLY A 36 -2.67 -13.99 20.12
CA GLY A 36 -2.53 -13.11 21.28
C GLY A 36 -3.41 -11.85 21.24
N GLY A 37 -4.50 -11.87 20.44
CA GLY A 37 -5.49 -10.79 20.37
C GLY A 37 -4.97 -9.52 19.67
N LYS A 38 -3.95 -9.66 18.83
CA LYS A 38 -3.34 -8.52 18.11
C LYS A 38 -4.07 -8.30 16.79
N LEU A 39 -4.28 -7.04 16.40
CA LEU A 39 -4.79 -6.70 15.08
C LEU A 39 -3.65 -6.62 14.06
N TYR A 40 -3.82 -7.31 12.93
CA TYR A 40 -2.92 -7.30 11.79
C TYR A 40 -3.60 -6.58 10.63
N ILE A 41 -3.10 -5.41 10.26
CA ILE A 41 -3.66 -4.60 9.18
C ILE A 41 -3.48 -5.31 7.85
N THR A 42 -4.55 -5.39 7.06
CA THR A 42 -4.59 -6.08 5.77
C THR A 42 -4.61 -5.10 4.59
N ASP A 43 -5.20 -3.92 4.79
CA ASP A 43 -5.23 -2.83 3.82
C ASP A 43 -5.18 -1.45 4.50
N HIS A 44 -5.13 -0.36 3.75
CA HIS A 44 -5.09 1.02 4.26
C HIS A 44 -3.82 1.38 5.06
N HIS A 45 -2.71 0.67 4.84
CA HIS A 45 -1.41 0.95 5.47
C HIS A 45 -0.95 2.41 5.31
N HIS A 46 -1.13 3.00 4.13
CA HIS A 46 -0.80 4.42 3.91
C HIS A 46 -1.65 5.36 4.76
N LEU A 47 -2.94 5.06 4.92
CA LEU A 47 -3.84 5.86 5.75
C LEU A 47 -3.49 5.71 7.23
N GLY A 48 -3.32 4.48 7.72
CA GLY A 48 -2.93 4.23 9.11
C GLY A 48 -1.61 4.92 9.47
N ARG A 49 -0.61 4.82 8.57
CA ARG A 49 0.67 5.51 8.74
C ARG A 49 0.51 7.02 8.74
N ALA A 50 -0.27 7.58 7.81
CA ALA A 50 -0.52 9.01 7.73
C ALA A 50 -1.25 9.55 8.97
N ALA A 51 -2.21 8.79 9.51
CA ALA A 51 -2.94 9.15 10.72
C ALA A 51 -2.00 9.23 11.94
N LEU A 52 -1.14 8.22 12.13
CA LEU A 52 -0.13 8.24 13.20
C LEU A 52 0.81 9.45 13.08
N GLU A 53 1.30 9.74 11.87
CA GLU A 53 2.17 10.89 11.64
C GLU A 53 1.47 12.25 11.79
N ALA A 54 0.14 12.28 11.65
CA ALA A 54 -0.69 13.45 11.95
C ALA A 54 -1.04 13.55 13.46
N GLY A 55 -0.57 12.62 14.29
CA GLY A 55 -0.78 12.62 15.74
C GLY A 55 -2.06 11.91 16.20
N LEU A 56 -2.77 11.21 15.31
CA LEU A 56 -3.93 10.42 15.67
C LEU A 56 -3.46 9.07 16.23
N THR A 57 -3.60 8.89 17.53
CA THR A 57 -3.13 7.68 18.25
C THR A 57 -4.19 6.58 18.36
N SER A 58 -5.40 6.82 17.85
CA SER A 58 -6.49 5.85 17.79
C SER A 58 -7.18 5.94 16.42
N GLY A 59 -7.84 4.86 16.03
CA GLY A 59 -8.52 4.74 14.74
C GLY A 59 -9.64 3.71 14.79
N PHE A 60 -10.40 3.65 13.71
CA PHE A 60 -11.47 2.68 13.53
C PHE A 60 -10.93 1.50 12.73
N PHE A 61 -11.32 0.29 13.13
CA PHE A 61 -10.88 -0.95 12.51
C PHE A 61 -12.08 -1.79 12.11
N MET A 62 -11.96 -2.47 10.98
CA MET A 62 -12.92 -3.48 10.54
C MET A 62 -12.24 -4.84 10.62
N VAL A 63 -12.73 -5.71 11.51
CA VAL A 63 -12.19 -7.06 11.65
C VAL A 63 -12.76 -7.95 10.54
N GLU A 64 -11.90 -8.40 9.64
CA GLU A 64 -12.27 -9.24 8.49
C GLU A 64 -12.30 -10.74 8.83
N ALA A 65 -11.47 -11.16 9.79
CA ALA A 65 -11.43 -12.52 10.31
C ALA A 65 -10.85 -12.57 11.72
N ASP A 66 -11.24 -13.61 12.47
CA ASP A 66 -10.65 -13.97 13.76
C ASP A 66 -9.81 -15.25 13.59
N LEU A 67 -8.49 -15.06 13.67
CA LEU A 67 -7.45 -16.10 13.69
C LEU A 67 -6.70 -16.11 15.03
N SER A 68 -7.28 -15.56 16.10
CA SER A 68 -6.64 -15.38 17.41
C SER A 68 -6.18 -16.69 18.08
N THR A 69 -6.83 -17.80 17.73
CA THR A 69 -6.55 -19.15 18.23
C THR A 69 -5.61 -19.95 17.35
N SER A 70 -5.18 -19.40 16.21
CA SER A 70 -4.29 -20.09 15.27
C SER A 70 -2.89 -20.23 15.85
N ALA A 71 -2.23 -21.36 15.57
CA ALA A 71 -0.78 -21.46 15.79
C ALA A 71 -0.04 -20.48 14.86
N PRO A 72 1.14 -19.96 15.24
CA PRO A 72 1.84 -18.95 14.44
C PRO A 72 2.12 -19.35 12.98
N GLY A 73 2.40 -20.62 12.71
CA GLY A 73 2.61 -21.13 11.35
C GLY A 73 1.34 -21.12 10.51
N ASP A 74 0.23 -21.61 11.08
CA ASP A 74 -1.07 -21.66 10.42
C ASP A 74 -1.63 -20.26 10.17
N PHE A 75 -1.40 -19.33 11.12
CA PHE A 75 -1.77 -17.92 10.98
C PHE A 75 -1.19 -17.30 9.71
N TRP A 76 0.12 -17.39 9.50
CA TRP A 76 0.74 -16.79 8.31
C TRP A 76 0.35 -17.52 7.03
N GLY A 77 0.10 -18.83 7.09
CA GLY A 77 -0.44 -19.59 5.97
C GLY A 77 -1.81 -19.07 5.52
N GLU A 78 -2.72 -18.80 6.46
CA GLU A 78 -4.02 -18.20 6.15
C GLU A 78 -3.89 -16.74 5.68
N MET A 79 -3.00 -15.94 6.27
CA MET A 79 -2.74 -14.57 5.78
C MET A 79 -2.27 -14.56 4.32
N ASP A 80 -1.36 -15.46 3.93
CA ASP A 80 -0.83 -15.57 2.57
C ASP A 80 -1.90 -16.08 1.59
N LYS A 81 -2.62 -17.14 1.98
CA LYS A 81 -3.71 -17.74 1.18
C LYS A 81 -4.83 -16.75 0.87
N ASN A 82 -5.18 -15.88 1.81
CA ASN A 82 -6.22 -14.86 1.63
C ASN A 82 -5.68 -13.55 1.06
N GLN A 83 -4.40 -13.47 0.67
CA GLN A 83 -3.76 -12.27 0.13
C GLN A 83 -3.84 -11.07 1.10
N TRP A 84 -3.72 -11.33 2.40
CA TRP A 84 -3.70 -10.31 3.46
C TRP A 84 -2.28 -9.90 3.88
N VAL A 85 -1.25 -10.51 3.30
CA VAL A 85 0.15 -10.21 3.60
C VAL A 85 0.96 -10.05 2.32
N HIS A 86 1.83 -9.04 2.31
CA HIS A 86 2.73 -8.74 1.21
C HIS A 86 4.18 -8.65 1.72
N PRO A 87 4.89 -9.78 1.89
CA PRO A 87 6.20 -9.81 2.51
C PRO A 87 7.31 -9.48 1.50
N LEU A 88 7.17 -8.39 0.74
CA LEU A 88 8.19 -7.88 -0.18
C LEU A 88 8.77 -6.58 0.36
N ASP A 89 10.08 -6.39 0.20
CA ASP A 89 10.76 -5.14 0.55
C ASP A 89 10.62 -4.06 -0.54
N GLU A 90 11.26 -2.90 -0.33
CA GLU A 90 11.21 -1.78 -1.27
C GLU A 90 11.84 -2.05 -2.65
N ASN A 91 12.61 -3.14 -2.74
CA ASN A 91 13.24 -3.60 -3.97
C ASN A 91 12.43 -4.73 -4.65
N GLY A 92 11.30 -5.14 -4.06
CA GLY A 92 10.45 -6.23 -4.55
C GLY A 92 10.98 -7.61 -4.21
N VAL A 93 11.87 -7.74 -3.22
CA VAL A 93 12.43 -9.03 -2.79
C VAL A 93 11.54 -9.63 -1.71
N ARG A 94 11.13 -10.90 -1.88
CA ARG A 94 10.33 -11.62 -0.89
C ARG A 94 11.17 -12.02 0.32
N HIS A 95 10.62 -11.79 1.50
CA HIS A 95 11.22 -12.08 2.81
C HIS A 95 10.35 -13.02 3.64
N CYS A 96 10.91 -13.53 4.74
CA CYS A 96 10.14 -14.28 5.73
C CYS A 96 9.19 -13.36 6.52
N TYR A 97 8.07 -13.91 6.98
CA TYR A 97 7.04 -13.13 7.70
C TYR A 97 7.56 -12.49 9.00
N THR A 98 8.65 -13.01 9.59
CA THR A 98 9.28 -12.40 10.77
C THR A 98 9.93 -11.04 10.49
N LEU A 99 10.14 -10.69 9.21
CA LEU A 99 10.62 -9.36 8.82
C LEU A 99 9.48 -8.35 8.59
N ILE A 100 8.22 -8.77 8.70
CA ILE A 100 7.09 -7.84 8.66
C ILE A 100 7.17 -6.92 9.89
N PRO A 101 7.18 -5.59 9.71
CA PRO A 101 7.28 -4.66 10.82
C PRO A 101 6.04 -4.76 11.72
N SER A 102 6.27 -4.82 13.03
CA SER A 102 5.19 -4.86 14.04
C SER A 102 4.51 -3.51 14.28
N HIS A 103 4.98 -2.43 13.64
CA HIS A 103 4.50 -1.07 13.81
C HIS A 103 4.47 -0.36 12.46
N LEU A 104 3.41 0.41 12.20
CA LEU A 104 3.28 1.25 11.00
C LEU A 104 4.45 2.24 10.89
N GLU A 105 4.92 2.73 12.03
CA GLU A 105 6.24 3.26 12.44
C GLU A 105 7.44 2.88 11.59
N LYS A 106 7.47 1.62 11.19
CA LYS A 106 8.63 0.96 10.59
C LYS A 106 8.39 0.55 9.15
N LEU A 107 7.26 0.92 8.54
CA LEU A 107 7.04 0.70 7.12
C LEU A 107 8.11 1.44 6.31
N ILE A 108 8.72 0.70 5.38
CA ILE A 108 9.81 1.20 4.54
C ILE A 108 9.23 1.91 3.30
N ASP A 109 9.92 2.93 2.84
CA ASP A 109 9.52 3.60 1.61
C ASP A 109 9.93 2.81 0.35
N ASP A 110 8.96 2.20 -0.32
CA ASP A 110 9.05 1.89 -1.75
C ASP A 110 8.59 3.09 -2.61
N PRO A 111 9.51 3.81 -3.30
CA PRO A 111 9.14 4.95 -4.12
C PRO A 111 8.42 4.53 -5.41
N TYR A 112 8.63 3.31 -5.92
CA TYR A 112 7.90 2.78 -7.07
C TYR A 112 6.46 2.44 -6.71
N ARG A 113 6.18 2.08 -5.46
CA ARG A 113 4.80 1.96 -4.97
C ARG A 113 4.07 3.32 -5.00
N SER A 114 4.75 4.44 -4.73
CA SER A 114 4.17 5.77 -4.94
C SER A 114 3.92 6.03 -6.42
N LEU A 115 4.91 5.75 -7.27
CA LEU A 115 4.81 5.93 -8.72
C LEU A 115 3.60 5.18 -9.29
N ALA A 116 3.41 3.92 -8.91
CA ALA A 116 2.29 3.10 -9.36
C ALA A 116 0.94 3.75 -9.05
N GLY A 117 0.71 4.14 -7.79
CA GLY A 117 -0.51 4.84 -7.38
C GLY A 117 -0.77 6.11 -8.19
N TYR A 118 0.25 6.93 -8.38
CA TYR A 118 0.16 8.17 -9.16
C TYR A 118 -0.08 7.93 -10.65
N VAL A 119 0.52 6.89 -11.24
CA VAL A 119 0.30 6.53 -12.64
C VAL A 119 -1.13 6.02 -12.84
N ARG A 120 -1.66 5.23 -11.90
CA ARG A 120 -3.08 4.82 -11.89
C ARG A 120 -3.99 6.04 -11.89
N ASP A 121 -3.77 6.97 -10.96
CA ASP A 121 -4.60 8.17 -10.80
C ASP A 121 -4.48 9.10 -12.02
N ALA A 122 -3.34 9.10 -12.70
CA ALA A 122 -3.15 9.76 -13.99
C ALA A 122 -3.78 9.01 -15.18
N GLY A 123 -4.48 7.90 -14.96
CA GLY A 123 -5.13 7.09 -15.99
C GLY A 123 -4.17 6.25 -16.83
N GLY A 124 -3.06 5.81 -16.26
CA GLY A 124 -2.12 4.89 -16.92
C GLY A 124 -2.60 3.44 -16.94
N TYR A 125 -3.42 3.03 -15.98
CA TYR A 125 -4.09 1.73 -15.89
C TYR A 125 -5.33 1.84 -14.99
N GLN A 126 -6.22 0.85 -15.07
CA GLN A 126 -7.47 0.85 -14.30
C GLN A 126 -7.30 0.26 -12.91
N LYS A 127 -8.08 0.78 -11.96
CA LYS A 127 -8.29 0.11 -10.67
C LYS A 127 -8.95 -1.25 -10.92
N THR A 128 -8.50 -2.26 -10.19
CA THR A 128 -8.88 -3.65 -10.35
C THR A 128 -9.03 -4.31 -8.97
N PRO A 129 -9.89 -5.33 -8.81
CA PRO A 129 -9.98 -6.09 -7.55
C PRO A 129 -8.77 -6.98 -7.29
N THR A 130 -7.82 -7.09 -8.22
CA THR A 130 -6.59 -7.88 -8.02
C THR A 130 -5.80 -7.35 -6.82
N ALA A 131 -5.58 -8.19 -5.81
CA ALA A 131 -4.76 -7.86 -4.65
C ALA A 131 -3.36 -7.41 -5.07
N PHE A 132 -2.83 -6.40 -4.38
CA PHE A 132 -1.48 -5.86 -4.59
C PHE A 132 -1.18 -5.38 -6.02
N ALA A 133 -2.20 -5.02 -6.82
CA ALA A 133 -2.00 -4.58 -8.20
C ALA A 133 -0.95 -3.46 -8.33
N GLU A 134 -0.98 -2.46 -7.44
CA GLU A 134 0.00 -1.36 -7.44
C GLU A 134 1.43 -1.82 -7.16
N PHE A 135 1.65 -2.92 -6.42
CA PHE A 135 2.98 -3.51 -6.25
C PHE A 135 3.45 -4.23 -7.51
N VAL A 136 2.55 -4.92 -8.21
CA VAL A 136 2.86 -5.52 -9.53
C VAL A 136 3.28 -4.44 -10.54
N TRP A 137 2.61 -3.29 -10.52
CA TRP A 137 3.00 -2.12 -11.32
C TRP A 137 4.30 -1.47 -10.85
N ALA A 138 4.54 -1.37 -9.55
CA ALA A 138 5.81 -0.89 -8.99
C ALA A 138 6.99 -1.72 -9.50
N ASP A 139 6.86 -3.06 -9.47
CA ASP A 139 7.87 -4.00 -9.97
C ASP A 139 8.10 -3.87 -11.49
N PHE A 140 7.05 -3.56 -12.25
CA PHE A 140 7.19 -3.23 -13.66
C PHE A 140 7.99 -1.95 -13.85
N PHE A 141 7.63 -0.86 -13.16
CA PHE A 141 8.32 0.42 -13.32
C PHE A 141 9.78 0.38 -12.85
N ARG A 142 10.11 -0.34 -11.77
CA ARG A 142 11.51 -0.43 -11.30
C ARG A 142 12.48 -1.08 -12.28
N ARG A 143 11.96 -1.84 -13.24
CA ARG A 143 12.75 -2.46 -14.31
C ARG A 143 12.95 -1.54 -15.52
N HIS A 144 12.23 -0.43 -15.60
CA HIS A 144 12.19 0.45 -16.78
C HIS A 144 12.56 1.90 -16.50
N ILE A 145 12.50 2.34 -15.23
CA ILE A 145 12.82 3.70 -14.81
C ILE A 145 13.89 3.59 -13.74
N ALA A 146 15.00 4.31 -13.90
CA ALA A 146 16.06 4.36 -12.91
C ALA A 146 15.56 5.07 -11.65
N VAL A 147 16.03 4.63 -10.47
CA VAL A 147 15.60 5.22 -9.20
C VAL A 147 16.09 6.66 -9.06
N GLU A 148 17.20 6.98 -9.71
CA GLU A 148 17.78 8.32 -9.81
C GLU A 148 16.83 9.27 -10.55
N ASP A 149 16.29 8.86 -11.70
CA ASP A 149 15.33 9.66 -12.48
C ASP A 149 14.02 9.86 -11.71
N LEU A 150 13.53 8.79 -11.07
CA LEU A 150 12.34 8.83 -10.22
C LEU A 150 12.48 9.85 -9.09
N LYS A 151 13.64 9.90 -8.44
CA LYS A 151 13.93 10.80 -7.31
C LYS A 151 14.24 12.22 -7.76
N ALA A 152 14.86 12.39 -8.93
CA ALA A 152 15.21 13.70 -9.48
C ALA A 152 13.97 14.50 -9.88
N ASP A 153 13.01 13.87 -10.56
CA ASP A 153 11.75 14.49 -10.94
C ASP A 153 10.62 13.45 -10.96
N PHE A 154 9.92 13.33 -9.83
CA PHE A 154 8.82 12.38 -9.68
C PHE A 154 7.69 12.63 -10.68
N GLN A 155 7.39 13.88 -11.03
CA GLN A 155 6.30 14.19 -11.96
C GLN A 155 6.67 13.87 -13.41
N ALA A 156 7.93 14.07 -13.80
CA ALA A 156 8.44 13.58 -15.08
C ALA A 156 8.43 12.04 -15.12
N ALA A 157 8.80 11.39 -14.03
CA ALA A 157 8.75 9.93 -13.92
C ALA A 157 7.31 9.39 -14.05
N VAL A 158 6.31 10.03 -13.44
CA VAL A 158 4.88 9.68 -13.63
C VAL A 158 4.47 9.80 -15.11
N LYS A 159 4.87 10.87 -15.80
CA LYS A 159 4.57 11.04 -17.24
C LYS A 159 5.21 9.95 -18.09
N CYS A 160 6.47 9.62 -17.82
CA CYS A 160 7.19 8.54 -18.50
C CYS A 160 6.54 7.18 -18.25
N ALA A 161 6.28 6.86 -16.97
CA ALA A 161 5.64 5.62 -16.54
C ALA A 161 4.24 5.44 -17.14
N LYS A 162 3.47 6.51 -17.30
CA LYS A 162 2.17 6.46 -17.99
C LYS A 162 2.30 6.06 -19.46
N VAL A 163 3.37 6.46 -20.15
CA VAL A 163 3.64 5.99 -21.52
C VAL A 163 4.02 4.51 -21.51
N LEU A 164 4.87 4.08 -20.58
CA LEU A 164 5.25 2.67 -20.42
C LEU A 164 4.04 1.78 -20.11
N ALA A 165 3.10 2.25 -19.29
CA ALA A 165 1.90 1.51 -18.90
C ALA A 165 0.96 1.20 -20.07
N ALA A 166 1.00 2.02 -21.13
CA ALA A 166 0.24 1.78 -22.36
C ALA A 166 1.00 0.89 -23.38
N SER A 167 2.25 0.50 -23.09
CA SER A 167 3.06 -0.29 -24.02
C SER A 167 2.69 -1.78 -23.99
N LYS A 168 3.03 -2.51 -25.06
CA LYS A 168 2.83 -3.96 -25.13
C LYS A 168 3.51 -4.75 -23.99
N TRP A 169 4.57 -4.20 -23.40
CA TRP A 169 5.31 -4.78 -22.28
C TRP A 169 4.47 -4.86 -21.01
N ALA A 170 3.42 -4.03 -20.91
CA ALA A 170 2.50 -3.97 -19.80
C ALA A 170 1.24 -4.84 -19.99
N SER A 171 1.08 -5.53 -21.12
CA SER A 171 -0.17 -6.21 -21.49
C SER A 171 -0.65 -7.30 -20.52
N GLY A 172 0.25 -7.91 -19.75
CA GLY A 172 -0.09 -8.90 -18.72
C GLY A 172 -0.34 -8.32 -17.33
N LEU A 173 -0.24 -7.01 -17.14
CA LEU A 173 -0.38 -6.36 -15.84
C LEU A 173 -1.86 -6.13 -15.49
N PRO A 174 -2.21 -6.21 -14.20
CA PRO A 174 -3.60 -6.10 -13.77
C PRO A 174 -4.14 -4.69 -14.04
N GLY A 175 -5.32 -4.60 -14.66
CA GLY A 175 -5.92 -3.32 -15.04
C GLY A 175 -5.29 -2.65 -16.28
N PHE A 176 -4.42 -3.36 -17.03
CA PHE A 176 -3.88 -2.87 -18.29
C PHE A 176 -4.97 -2.41 -19.27
N GLN A 177 -4.69 -1.32 -19.99
CA GLN A 177 -5.53 -0.82 -21.07
C GLN A 177 -4.72 -0.79 -22.36
N SER A 178 -5.16 -1.54 -23.37
CA SER A 178 -4.68 -1.34 -24.73
C SER A 178 -5.17 0.02 -25.22
N LYS A 179 -4.25 0.86 -25.69
CA LYS A 179 -4.62 2.01 -26.52
C LYS A 179 -5.00 1.56 -27.92
#